data_AF-A0A8J5ENY5-F1
#
_entry.id   AF-A0A8J5ENY5-F1
#
_cell.length_a   1.000
_cell.length_b   1.000
_cell.length_c   1.000
_cell.angle_alpha   90.00
_cell.angle_beta   90.00
_cell.angle_gamma   90.00
#
_symmetry.space_group_name_H-M   'P 1'
#
loop_
_entity.id
_entity.type
_entity.pdbx_description
1 polymer ?
#
loop_
_entity_poly.entity_id
_entity_poly.type
_entity_poly.pdbx_seq_one_letter_code
_entity_poly.pdbx_strand_id
1 'polypeptide(L)'
;MTRQQAPRISRPTTLKSKPRPLPVDKLVPADKARGYKMIMLSIPFVILSSWVLYKRLYQGEEKRVQIGEQTEEGIKWYTPEEIKKKDEEKIATKVFGNEDWLKNSKTNN
;
A
#
# COMPACT_ATOMS: atom_id res chain seq x y z
N MET A 1 63.48 2.37 -66.63
CA MET A 1 63.51 3.25 -65.45
C MET A 1 62.24 3.03 -64.63
N THR A 2 62.36 2.35 -63.49
CA THR A 2 61.21 1.89 -62.69
C THR A 2 60.89 2.95 -61.63
N ARG A 3 59.72 3.61 -61.73
CA ARG A 3 59.25 4.57 -60.70
C ARG A 3 58.84 3.82 -59.44
N GLN A 4 59.62 3.94 -58.37
CA GLN A 4 59.19 3.52 -57.04
C GLN A 4 58.09 4.46 -56.55
N GLN A 5 56.91 3.91 -56.23
CA GLN A 5 55.83 4.67 -55.59
C GLN A 5 56.05 4.66 -54.07
N ALA A 6 55.98 5.83 -53.44
CA ALA A 6 56.17 5.99 -52.01
C ALA A 6 55.04 5.30 -51.19
N PRO A 7 55.33 4.76 -50.00
CA PRO A 7 54.33 4.05 -49.20
C PRO A 7 53.28 5.04 -48.67
N ARG A 8 52.00 4.74 -48.92
CA ARG A 8 50.86 5.54 -48.47
C ARG A 8 50.68 5.34 -46.96
N ILE A 9 50.98 6.37 -46.17
CA ILE A 9 50.78 6.36 -44.72
C ILE A 9 49.27 6.30 -44.42
N SER A 10 48.79 5.16 -43.91
CA SER A 10 47.42 5.01 -43.42
C SER A 10 47.26 5.74 -42.10
N ARG A 11 46.42 6.79 -42.05
CA ARG A 11 46.06 7.46 -40.80
C ARG A 11 45.21 6.52 -39.93
N PRO A 12 45.49 6.38 -38.62
CA PRO A 12 44.62 5.62 -37.73
C PRO A 12 43.32 6.42 -37.48
N THR A 13 42.21 5.93 -38.02
CA THR A 13 40.87 6.51 -37.80
C THR A 13 40.25 5.96 -36.52
N THR A 14 40.79 6.31 -35.36
CA THR A 14 40.13 6.07 -34.07
C THR A 14 39.21 7.24 -33.72
N LEU A 15 38.21 7.50 -34.57
CA LEU A 15 37.09 8.36 -34.19
C LEU A 15 36.15 7.55 -33.30
N LYS A 16 36.30 7.70 -31.98
CA LYS A 16 35.30 7.23 -31.00
C LYS A 16 33.97 7.92 -31.34
N SER A 17 33.10 7.22 -32.04
CA SER A 17 31.73 7.68 -32.28
C SER A 17 31.03 7.84 -30.94
N LYS A 18 30.41 9.00 -30.70
CA LYS A 18 29.57 9.23 -29.51
C LYS A 18 28.53 8.11 -29.42
N PRO A 19 28.27 7.56 -28.21
CA PRO A 19 27.26 6.52 -28.05
C PRO A 19 25.91 7.03 -28.52
N ARG A 20 25.17 6.21 -29.27
CA ARG A 20 23.82 6.55 -29.74
C ARG A 20 22.91 6.79 -28.53
N PRO A 21 22.07 7.84 -28.54
CA PRO A 21 21.10 8.04 -27.48
C PRO A 21 20.16 6.83 -27.41
N LEU A 22 19.87 6.37 -26.20
CA LEU A 22 18.92 5.29 -25.97
C LEU A 22 17.53 5.71 -26.49
N PRO A 23 16.73 4.78 -27.05
CA PRO A 23 15.39 5.09 -27.52
C PRO A 23 14.52 5.58 -26.35
N VAL A 24 13.95 6.77 -26.51
CA VAL A 24 13.13 7.47 -25.50
C VAL A 24 11.88 6.65 -25.13
N ASP A 25 11.43 5.77 -26.03
CA ASP A 25 10.26 4.91 -25.87
C ASP A 25 10.39 3.85 -24.76
N LYS A 26 11.60 3.58 -24.27
CA LYS A 26 11.84 2.62 -23.18
C LYS A 26 11.89 3.26 -21.78
N LEU A 27 11.83 4.59 -21.70
CA LEU A 27 11.68 5.28 -20.43
C LEU A 27 10.20 5.34 -20.09
N VAL A 28 9.68 4.27 -19.46
CA VAL A 28 8.50 4.44 -18.61
C VAL A 28 8.88 5.55 -17.64
N PRO A 29 8.20 6.72 -17.64
CA PRO A 29 8.55 7.76 -16.69
C PRO A 29 8.41 7.15 -15.31
N ALA A 30 9.51 7.13 -14.55
CA ALA A 30 9.61 6.45 -13.26
C ALA A 30 8.46 6.87 -12.31
N ASP A 31 7.93 8.08 -12.51
CA ASP A 31 6.81 8.66 -11.79
C ASP A 31 5.47 7.94 -12.02
N LYS A 32 5.20 7.44 -13.24
CA LYS A 32 3.97 6.66 -13.53
C LYS A 32 4.01 5.29 -12.87
N ALA A 33 5.16 4.63 -12.86
CA ALA A 33 5.34 3.34 -12.20
C ALA A 33 5.18 3.46 -10.67
N ARG A 34 5.66 4.57 -10.08
CA ARG A 34 5.50 4.87 -8.66
C ARG A 34 4.03 5.07 -8.27
N GLY A 35 3.27 5.83 -9.07
CA GLY A 35 1.84 6.04 -8.84
C GLY A 35 1.03 4.74 -8.87
N TYR A 36 1.25 3.91 -9.89
CA TYR A 36 0.57 2.61 -9.99
C TYR A 36 0.88 1.67 -8.82
N LYS A 37 2.14 1.65 -8.36
CA LYS A 37 2.55 0.87 -7.19
C LYS A 37 1.84 1.31 -5.91
N MET A 38 1.63 2.61 -5.73
CA MET A 38 0.90 3.14 -4.57
C MET A 38 -0.59 2.80 -4.61
N ILE A 39 -1.21 2.82 -5.79
CA ILE A 39 -2.61 2.40 -5.97
C ILE A 39 -2.75 0.91 -5.65
N MET A 40 -1.87 0.06 -6.21
CA MET A 40 -1.90 -1.38 -5.91
C MET A 40 -1.70 -1.68 -4.41
N LEU A 41 -0.90 -0.88 -3.71
CA LEU A 41 -0.71 -1.02 -2.27
C LEU A 41 -1.96 -0.62 -1.45
N SER A 42 -2.79 0.31 -1.94
CA SER A 42 -3.99 0.76 -1.22
C SER A 42 -5.20 -0.14 -1.39
N ILE A 43 -5.28 -0.89 -2.50
CA ILE A 43 -6.38 -1.83 -2.80
C ILE A 43 -6.70 -2.78 -1.63
N PRO A 44 -5.75 -3.51 -1.01
CA PRO A 44 -6.08 -4.42 0.09
C PRO A 44 -6.69 -3.71 1.30
N PHE A 45 -6.25 -2.50 1.62
CA PHE A 45 -6.82 -1.71 2.72
C PHE A 45 -8.27 -1.31 2.44
N VAL A 46 -8.57 -0.90 1.21
CA VAL A 46 -9.93 -0.51 0.81
C VAL A 46 -10.86 -1.73 0.77
N ILE A 47 -10.40 -2.86 0.20
CA ILE A 47 -11.24 -4.08 0.11
C ILE A 47 -11.54 -4.64 1.49
N LEU A 48 -10.52 -4.80 2.35
CA LEU A 48 -10.71 -5.36 3.69
C LEU A 48 -11.63 -4.49 4.55
N SER A 49 -11.42 -3.17 4.56
CA SER A 49 -12.30 -2.25 5.31
C SER A 49 -13.73 -2.26 4.78
N SER A 50 -13.91 -2.23 3.46
CA SER A 50 -15.24 -2.28 2.83
C SER A 50 -15.97 -3.59 3.12
N TRP A 51 -15.27 -4.72 3.09
CA TRP A 51 -15.87 -6.03 3.38
C TRP A 51 -16.31 -6.16 4.84
N VAL A 52 -15.48 -5.72 5.79
CA VAL A 52 -15.84 -5.68 7.21
C VAL A 52 -17.05 -4.78 7.44
N LEU A 53 -17.09 -3.61 6.79
CA LEU A 53 -18.20 -2.69 6.91
C LEU A 53 -19.50 -3.26 6.32
N TYR A 54 -19.40 -3.93 5.15
CA TYR A 54 -20.54 -4.59 4.51
C TYR A 54 -21.15 -5.67 5.42
N LYS A 55 -20.32 -6.50 6.06
CA LYS A 55 -20.79 -7.51 7.02
C LYS A 55 -21.53 -6.89 8.20
N ARG A 56 -20.99 -5.80 8.77
CA ARG A 56 -21.66 -5.11 9.89
C ARG A 56 -22.96 -4.44 9.47
N LEU A 57 -22.95 -3.72 8.35
CA LEU A 57 -24.10 -2.91 7.92
C LEU A 57 -25.24 -3.77 7.39
N TYR A 58 -24.93 -4.74 6.51
CA TYR A 58 -25.94 -5.50 5.79
C TYR A 58 -26.26 -6.85 6.44
N GLN A 59 -25.24 -7.57 6.93
CA GLN A 59 -25.45 -8.88 7.57
C GLN A 59 -25.76 -8.77 9.08
N GLY A 60 -25.61 -7.57 9.66
CA GLY A 60 -25.86 -7.34 11.07
C GLY A 60 -24.86 -8.04 12.00
N GLU A 61 -23.70 -8.47 11.50
CA GLU A 61 -22.67 -9.08 12.34
C GLU A 61 -22.20 -8.08 13.41
N GLU A 62 -22.22 -8.51 14.67
CA GLU A 62 -21.76 -7.69 15.78
C GLU A 62 -20.23 -7.54 15.78
N LYS A 63 -19.76 -6.37 16.22
CA LYS A 63 -18.33 -6.10 16.39
C LYS A 63 -17.76 -7.12 17.38
N ARG A 64 -16.74 -7.87 16.96
CA ARG A 64 -15.98 -8.74 17.85
C ARG A 64 -15.21 -7.88 18.85
N VAL A 65 -15.66 -7.90 20.10
CA VAL A 65 -15.03 -7.17 21.21
C VAL A 65 -14.21 -8.14 22.03
N GLN A 66 -13.10 -7.66 22.60
CA GLN A 66 -12.33 -8.45 23.54
C GLN A 66 -13.07 -8.44 24.87
N ILE A 67 -13.63 -9.59 25.24
CA ILE A 67 -14.44 -9.79 26.45
C ILE A 67 -13.61 -10.21 27.67
N GLY A 68 -12.33 -10.51 27.47
CA GLY A 68 -11.41 -10.88 28.54
C GLY A 68 -9.99 -11.08 28.04
N GLU A 69 -9.13 -11.44 28.97
CA GLU A 69 -7.71 -11.74 28.73
C GLU A 69 -7.34 -13.05 29.38
N GLN A 70 -6.50 -13.82 28.68
CA GLN A 70 -6.00 -15.08 29.17
C GLN A 70 -4.78 -14.79 30.05
N THR A 71 -4.95 -14.99 31.35
CA THR A 71 -3.89 -14.88 32.36
C THR A 71 -3.46 -16.28 32.79
N GLU A 72 -2.32 -16.40 33.48
CA GLU A 72 -1.76 -17.67 33.96
C GLU A 72 -2.73 -18.44 34.88
N GLU A 73 -3.64 -17.73 35.57
CA GLU A 73 -4.64 -18.30 36.48
C GLU A 73 -6.01 -18.57 35.82
N GLY A 74 -6.19 -18.19 34.55
CA GLY A 74 -7.45 -18.37 33.82
C GLY A 74 -7.90 -17.15 33.02
N ILE A 75 -9.16 -17.18 32.56
CA ILE A 75 -9.74 -16.08 31.78
C ILE A 75 -10.25 -15.01 32.73
N LYS A 76 -9.59 -13.85 32.75
CA LYS A 76 -10.10 -12.66 33.42
C LYS A 76 -11.10 -11.97 32.50
N TRP A 77 -12.38 -12.08 32.84
CA TRP A 77 -13.46 -11.38 32.16
C TRP A 77 -13.39 -9.88 32.46
N TYR A 78 -13.58 -9.04 31.44
CA TYR A 78 -13.64 -7.60 31.62
C TYR A 78 -15.05 -7.15 31.97
N THR A 79 -15.13 -6.13 32.82
CA THR A 79 -16.38 -5.41 33.07
C THR A 79 -16.80 -4.60 31.83
N PRO A 80 -18.10 -4.28 31.67
CA PRO A 80 -18.57 -3.50 30.52
C PRO A 80 -17.87 -2.14 30.36
N GLU A 81 -17.45 -1.52 31.46
CA GLU A 81 -16.71 -0.26 31.47
C GLU A 81 -15.28 -0.43 30.96
N GLU A 82 -14.59 -1.49 31.38
CA GLU A 82 -13.25 -1.83 30.89
C GLU A 82 -13.26 -2.17 29.40
N ILE A 83 -14.32 -2.83 28.91
CA ILE A 83 -14.48 -3.13 27.48
C ILE A 83 -14.61 -1.84 26.68
N LYS A 84 -15.43 -0.87 27.12
CA LYS A 84 -15.56 0.43 26.46
C LYS A 84 -14.24 1.19 26.43
N LYS A 85 -13.55 1.27 27.57
CA LYS A 85 -12.26 1.96 27.67
C LYS A 85 -11.21 1.34 26.74
N LYS A 86 -11.11 0.00 26.71
CA LYS A 86 -10.22 -0.70 25.77
C LYS A 86 -10.60 -0.50 24.32
N ASP A 87 -11.89 -0.39 24.00
CA ASP A 87 -12.34 -0.14 22.63
C ASP A 87 -12.02 1.29 22.19
N GLU A 88 -12.12 2.29 23.08
CA GLU A 88 -11.68 3.68 22.84
C GLU A 88 -10.16 3.80 22.64
N GLU A 89 -9.38 2.99 23.36
CA GLU A 89 -7.93 2.97 23.24
C GLU A 89 -7.43 2.39 21.90
N LYS A 90 -8.25 1.57 21.21
CA LYS A 90 -7.87 0.97 19.92
C LYS A 90 -7.61 2.04 18.86
N ILE A 91 -6.53 1.86 18.12
CA ILE A 91 -6.14 2.73 17.00
C ILE A 91 -7.30 2.86 15.99
N ALA A 92 -8.02 1.77 15.71
CA ALA A 92 -9.17 1.81 14.81
C ALA A 92 -10.25 2.79 15.29
N THR A 93 -10.61 2.77 16.57
CA THR A 93 -11.61 3.69 17.14
C THR A 93 -11.11 5.13 17.15
N LYS A 94 -9.80 5.34 17.38
CA LYS A 94 -9.19 6.69 17.30
C LYS A 94 -9.18 7.26 15.87
N VAL A 95 -9.02 6.42 14.86
CA VAL A 95 -8.94 6.83 13.44
C VAL A 95 -10.33 6.99 12.83
N PHE A 96 -11.27 6.10 13.16
CA PHE A 96 -12.61 6.05 12.55
C PHE A 96 -13.72 6.66 13.41
N GLY A 97 -13.40 7.08 14.64
CA GLY A 97 -14.36 7.65 15.59
C GLY A 97 -15.18 6.59 16.33
N ASN A 98 -15.92 7.02 17.36
CA ASN A 98 -16.79 6.13 18.12
C ASN A 98 -18.01 5.74 17.28
N GLU A 99 -18.27 4.44 17.18
CA GLU A 99 -19.33 3.86 16.34
C GLU A 99 -20.74 4.00 16.96
N ASP A 100 -20.87 4.67 18.12
CA ASP A 100 -22.12 4.76 18.88
C ASP A 100 -23.26 5.42 18.08
N TRP A 101 -22.95 6.27 17.11
CA TRP A 101 -23.95 6.89 16.24
C TRP A 101 -24.65 5.89 15.31
N LEU A 102 -24.00 4.77 14.93
CA LEU A 102 -24.60 3.70 14.11
C LEU A 102 -25.61 2.86 14.88
N LYS A 103 -25.49 2.79 16.22
CA LYS A 103 -26.46 2.06 17.05
C LYS A 103 -27.75 2.87 17.23
N ASN A 104 -27.65 4.19 17.35
CA ASN A 104 -28.79 5.08 17.50
C ASN A 104 -29.64 5.26 16.22
N SER A 105 -29.12 4.92 15.03
CA SER A 105 -29.89 4.97 13.79
C SER A 105 -30.83 3.78 13.61
N LYS A 106 -30.55 2.63 14.25
CA LYS A 106 -31.42 1.44 14.21
C LYS A 106 -32.57 1.48 15.21
N THR A 107 -32.52 2.31 16.24
CA THR A 107 -33.57 2.44 17.26
C THR A 107 -34.66 3.45 16.91
N ASN A 108 -34.52 4.20 15.81
CA ASN A 108 -35.48 5.22 15.35
C ASN A 108 -36.33 4.78 14.14
N ASN A 109 -36.39 3.47 13.84
CA ASN A 109 -37.27 2.91 12.81
C ASN A 109 -38.25 1.91 13.43
#